data_AF-A0A968P0F5-F1
#
_entry.id   AF-A0A968P0F5-F1
#
_cell.length_a   1.000
_cell.length_b   1.000
_cell.length_c   1.000
_cell.angle_alpha   90.00
_cell.angle_beta   90.00
_cell.angle_gamma   90.00
#
_symmetry.space_group_name_H-M   'P 1'
#
loop_
_entity.id
_entity.type
_entity.pdbx_description
1 polymer ?
#
loop_
_entity_poly.entity_id
_entity_poly.type
_entity_poly.pdbx_seq_one_letter_code
_entity_poly.pdbx_strand_id
1 'polypeptide(L)'
;MSRGTKPDRTGSNEAWSSLVTVVPKVYTSEDQETWREILSAHRKIRDRQICEIFLRGVEILGLREDRIPDLEDVNRILLERTGFRGVLVDGLEEGSRFYHMLARREFPVGNFIRDRKDLSY
;
A
#
# COMPACT_ATOMS: atom_id res chain seq x y z
N MET A 1 -21.00 29.91 33.94
CA MET A 1 -21.01 29.02 32.75
C MET A 1 -20.31 29.73 31.61
N SER A 2 -18.99 29.56 31.48
CA SER A 2 -18.21 30.20 30.41
C SER A 2 -18.03 29.20 29.27
N ARG A 3 -18.56 29.51 28.08
CA ARG A 3 -18.45 28.66 26.90
C ARG A 3 -17.02 28.75 26.37
N GLY A 4 -16.30 27.63 26.40
CA GLY A 4 -14.97 27.51 25.82
C GLY A 4 -15.01 27.75 24.31
N THR A 5 -14.22 28.72 23.87
CA THR A 5 -13.91 28.98 22.46
C THR A 5 -13.22 27.72 21.91
N LYS A 6 -13.83 27.06 20.92
CA LYS A 6 -13.16 26.02 20.13
C LYS A 6 -11.95 26.66 19.45
N PRO A 7 -10.76 26.06 19.51
CA PRO A 7 -9.64 26.55 18.71
C PRO A 7 -9.97 26.37 17.23
N ASP A 8 -9.74 27.46 16.50
CA ASP A 8 -9.72 27.54 15.05
C ASP A 8 -8.79 26.46 14.46
N ARG A 9 -9.32 25.59 13.58
CA ARG A 9 -8.57 24.53 12.90
C ARG A 9 -7.89 25.02 11.61
N THR A 10 -7.57 26.31 11.53
CA THR A 10 -6.81 26.87 10.41
C THR A 10 -5.32 26.87 10.75
N GLY A 11 -4.71 25.69 10.77
CA GLY A 11 -3.29 25.49 11.06
C GLY A 11 -2.61 24.66 9.95
N SER A 12 -1.78 25.34 9.16
CA SER A 12 -0.76 24.84 8.21
C SER A 12 -1.20 23.83 7.14
N ASN A 13 -1.73 24.34 6.03
CA ASN A 13 -1.89 23.59 4.77
C ASN A 13 -0.60 23.53 3.93
N GLU A 14 0.52 24.07 4.42
CA GLU A 14 1.77 24.22 3.65
C GLU A 14 2.93 23.30 4.10
N ALA A 15 2.78 22.56 5.20
CA ALA A 15 3.87 21.74 5.76
C ALA A 15 3.95 20.30 5.21
N TRP A 16 2.95 19.84 4.45
CA TRP A 16 2.84 18.45 4.00
C TRP A 16 3.55 18.16 2.66
N SER A 17 4.15 19.19 2.06
CA SER A 17 4.77 19.14 0.73
C SER A 17 6.27 18.81 0.74
N SER A 18 6.82 18.27 1.82
CA SER A 18 8.08 17.53 1.65
C SER A 18 7.71 16.18 1.03
N LEU A 19 7.78 16.13 -0.31
CA LEU A 19 7.84 14.87 -1.04
C LEU A 19 9.05 14.11 -0.52
N VAL A 20 8.85 13.29 0.51
CA VAL A 20 9.82 12.27 0.89
C VAL A 20 9.75 11.26 -0.24
N THR A 21 10.67 11.40 -1.20
CA THR A 21 10.86 10.39 -2.23
C THR A 21 11.45 9.16 -1.54
N VAL A 22 10.59 8.19 -1.26
CA VAL A 22 11.02 6.90 -0.75
C VAL A 22 11.73 6.16 -1.89
N VAL A 23 13.00 5.85 -1.68
CA VAL A 23 13.79 5.06 -2.64
C VAL A 23 13.28 3.62 -2.59
N PRO A 24 12.86 3.01 -3.71
CA PRO A 24 12.41 1.63 -3.72
C PRO A 24 13.44 0.70 -3.10
N LYS A 25 13.00 -0.15 -2.16
CA LYS A 25 13.85 -1.17 -1.55
C LYS A 25 14.32 -2.14 -2.63
N VAL A 26 15.62 -2.43 -2.63
CA VAL A 26 16.16 -3.57 -3.37
C VAL A 26 15.83 -4.84 -2.58
N TYR A 27 14.86 -5.61 -3.04
CA TYR A 27 14.45 -6.85 -2.38
C TYR A 27 15.51 -7.94 -2.53
N THR A 28 15.92 -8.49 -1.40
CA THR A 28 16.85 -9.62 -1.31
C THR A 28 16.17 -10.94 -1.67
N SER A 29 16.96 -12.00 -1.85
CA SER A 29 16.41 -13.36 -2.04
C SER A 29 15.51 -13.80 -0.88
N GLU A 30 15.82 -13.39 0.35
CA GLU A 30 15.00 -13.69 1.53
C GLU A 30 13.66 -12.95 1.51
N ASP A 31 13.65 -11.69 1.07
CA ASP A 31 12.40 -10.94 0.85
C ASP A 31 11.52 -11.67 -0.19
N GLN A 32 12.12 -12.13 -1.30
CA GLN A 32 11.43 -12.85 -2.36
C GLN A 32 10.87 -14.20 -1.89
N GLU A 33 11.61 -14.90 -1.03
CA GLU A 33 11.16 -16.16 -0.43
C GLU A 33 9.99 -15.92 0.52
N THR A 34 10.08 -14.90 1.37
CA THR A 34 9.01 -14.51 2.29
C THR A 34 7.72 -14.15 1.54
N TRP A 35 7.83 -13.40 0.44
CA TRP A 35 6.71 -13.12 -0.45
C TRP A 35 6.04 -14.39 -0.99
N ARG A 36 6.86 -15.32 -1.49
CA ARG A 36 6.39 -16.58 -2.05
C ARG A 36 5.63 -17.40 -1.02
N GLU A 37 6.13 -17.48 0.21
CA GLU A 37 5.48 -18.20 1.30
C GLU A 37 4.11 -17.60 1.63
N ILE A 38 4.04 -16.28 1.83
CA ILE A 38 2.79 -15.57 2.14
C ILE A 38 1.75 -15.79 1.05
N LEU A 39 2.14 -15.54 -0.21
CA LEU A 39 1.17 -15.59 -1.30
C LEU A 39 0.73 -17.03 -1.60
N SER A 40 1.62 -18.01 -1.45
CA SER A 40 1.28 -19.44 -1.58
C SER A 40 0.32 -19.90 -0.49
N ALA A 41 0.51 -19.44 0.76
CA ALA A 41 -0.41 -19.72 1.86
C ALA A 41 -1.79 -19.09 1.60
N HIS A 42 -1.83 -17.82 1.20
CA HIS A 42 -3.08 -17.13 0.89
C HIS A 42 -3.82 -17.74 -0.30
N ARG A 43 -3.11 -18.21 -1.32
CA ARG A 43 -3.72 -18.84 -2.49
C ARG A 43 -4.57 -20.06 -2.10
N LYS A 44 -4.09 -20.89 -1.18
CA LYS A 44 -4.84 -22.08 -0.69
C LYS A 44 -6.15 -21.72 0.02
N ILE A 45 -6.23 -20.51 0.58
CA ILE A 45 -7.39 -19.98 1.31
C ILE A 45 -8.36 -19.25 0.36
N ARG A 46 -7.80 -18.52 -0.61
CA ARG A 46 -8.50 -17.59 -1.51
C ARG A 46 -9.64 -18.21 -2.31
N ASP A 47 -9.47 -19.44 -2.80
CA ASP A 47 -10.39 -20.07 -3.75
C ASP A 47 -11.81 -20.30 -3.21
N ARG A 48 -12.03 -20.21 -1.89
CA ARG A 48 -13.34 -20.43 -1.26
C ARG A 48 -13.87 -19.25 -0.45
N GLN A 49 -13.04 -18.25 -0.14
CA GLN A 49 -13.38 -17.20 0.83
C GLN A 49 -13.33 -15.78 0.27
N ILE A 50 -12.81 -15.61 -0.95
CA ILE A 50 -12.55 -14.28 -1.51
C ILE A 50 -13.45 -14.04 -2.73
N CYS A 51 -13.98 -12.84 -2.83
CA CYS A 51 -14.89 -12.46 -3.90
C CYS A 51 -14.17 -12.42 -5.27
N GLU A 52 -14.92 -12.74 -6.32
CA GLU A 52 -14.38 -12.86 -7.68
C GLU A 52 -13.73 -11.58 -8.19
N ILE A 53 -14.27 -10.40 -7.84
CA ILE A 53 -13.72 -9.11 -8.26
C ILE A 53 -12.27 -8.91 -7.78
N PHE A 54 -11.95 -9.41 -6.59
CA PHE A 54 -10.61 -9.32 -6.05
C PHE A 54 -9.66 -10.30 -6.75
N LEU A 55 -10.10 -11.53 -7.03
CA LEU A 55 -9.31 -12.52 -7.78
C LEU A 55 -8.98 -12.00 -9.19
N ARG A 56 -9.99 -11.45 -9.90
CA ARG A 56 -9.77 -10.78 -11.19
C ARG A 56 -8.80 -9.61 -11.07
N GLY A 57 -8.89 -8.81 -10.01
CA GLY A 57 -7.95 -7.71 -9.77
C GLY A 57 -6.50 -8.18 -9.66
N VAL A 58 -6.25 -9.25 -8.90
CA VAL A 58 -4.92 -9.87 -8.75
C VAL A 58 -4.38 -10.33 -10.09
N GLU A 59 -5.23 -10.98 -10.91
CA GLU A 59 -4.86 -11.43 -12.26
C GLU A 59 -4.56 -10.27 -13.20
N ILE A 60 -5.43 -9.25 -13.25
CA ILE A 60 -5.27 -8.05 -14.08
C ILE A 60 -3.96 -7.32 -13.74
N LEU A 61 -3.64 -7.19 -12.46
CA LEU A 61 -2.43 -6.53 -11.99
C LEU A 61 -1.17 -7.41 -12.14
N GLY A 62 -1.31 -8.67 -12.57
CA GLY A 62 -0.18 -9.58 -12.76
C GLY A 62 0.54 -9.93 -11.47
N LEU A 63 -0.16 -9.91 -10.33
CA LEU A 63 0.43 -10.21 -9.03
C LEU A 63 0.63 -11.73 -8.88
N ARG A 64 1.89 -12.16 -8.79
CA ARG A 64 2.29 -13.57 -8.80
C ARG A 64 3.07 -13.94 -7.56
N GLU A 65 3.02 -15.21 -7.17
CA GLU A 65 3.74 -15.72 -5.98
C GLU A 65 5.24 -15.86 -6.21
N ASP A 66 5.71 -15.83 -7.46
CA ASP A 66 7.10 -16.11 -7.81
C ASP A 66 8.06 -14.94 -7.60
N ARG A 67 7.55 -13.72 -7.50
CA ARG A 67 8.32 -12.50 -7.24
C ARG A 67 7.48 -11.38 -6.66
N ILE A 68 8.09 -10.55 -5.82
CA ILE A 68 7.55 -9.24 -5.45
C ILE A 68 7.46 -8.38 -6.73
N PRO A 69 6.30 -7.77 -7.03
CA PRO A 69 6.14 -6.97 -8.24
C PRO A 69 6.92 -5.64 -8.15
N ASP A 70 7.35 -5.14 -9.30
CA ASP A 70 7.74 -3.73 -9.41
C ASP A 70 6.48 -2.86 -9.28
N LEU A 71 6.50 -1.88 -8.38
CA LEU A 71 5.34 -1.04 -8.14
C LEU A 71 4.98 -0.19 -9.37
N GLU A 72 5.95 0.22 -10.18
CA GLU A 72 5.70 1.03 -11.37
C GLU A 72 4.97 0.22 -12.45
N ASP A 73 5.30 -1.07 -12.59
CA ASP A 73 4.57 -1.98 -13.48
C ASP A 73 3.11 -2.15 -13.03
N VAL A 74 2.88 -2.29 -11.73
CA VAL A 74 1.53 -2.35 -11.15
C VAL A 74 0.79 -1.02 -11.36
N ASN A 75 1.47 0.10 -11.13
CA ASN A 75 0.92 1.45 -11.26
C ASN A 75 0.48 1.76 -12.67
N ARG A 76 1.23 1.34 -13.69
CA ARG A 76 0.85 1.52 -15.10
C ARG A 76 -0.54 0.92 -15.38
N ILE A 77 -0.78 -0.30 -14.91
CA ILE A 77 -2.08 -0.98 -15.09
C ILE A 77 -3.16 -0.33 -14.22
N LEU A 78 -2.85 -0.04 -12.95
CA LEU A 78 -3.81 0.51 -12.00
C LEU A 78 -4.29 1.91 -12.42
N LEU A 79 -3.36 2.75 -12.90
CA LEU A 79 -3.64 4.11 -13.35
C LEU A 79 -4.55 4.10 -14.58
N GLU A 80 -4.24 3.26 -15.57
CA GLU A 80 -5.06 3.10 -16.78
C GLU A 80 -6.49 2.65 -16.43
N ARG A 81 -6.63 1.70 -15.51
CA ARG A 81 -7.92 1.07 -15.18
C ARG A 81 -8.80 1.89 -14.24
N THR A 82 -8.18 2.66 -13.33
CA THR A 82 -8.90 3.24 -12.18
C THR A 82 -8.53 4.70 -11.88
N GLY A 83 -7.43 5.18 -12.45
CA GLY A 83 -6.82 6.44 -12.06
C GLY A 83 -6.12 6.40 -10.70
N PHE A 84 -6.03 5.24 -10.03
CA PHE A 84 -5.24 5.07 -8.81
C PHE A 84 -3.79 4.68 -9.12
N ARG A 85 -2.90 5.03 -8.19
CA ARG A 85 -1.53 4.51 -8.15
C ARG A 85 -1.11 4.23 -6.71
N GLY A 86 -0.22 3.26 -6.52
CA GLY A 86 0.53 3.09 -5.30
C GLY A 86 1.65 4.12 -5.16
N VAL A 87 1.90 4.57 -3.94
CA VAL A 87 3.02 5.47 -3.59
C VAL A 87 3.78 4.84 -2.43
N LEU A 88 5.10 4.70 -2.56
CA LEU A 88 5.94 4.13 -1.52
C LEU A 88 5.98 5.02 -0.27
N VAL A 89 5.88 4.38 0.89
CA VAL A 89 5.97 5.02 2.21
C VAL A 89 6.90 4.22 3.12
N ASP A 90 7.62 4.90 4.02
CA ASP A 90 8.59 4.26 4.93
C ASP A 90 7.95 3.54 6.12
N GLY A 91 6.62 3.62 6.26
CA GLY A 91 5.91 3.05 7.39
C GLY A 91 4.42 3.37 7.37
N LEU A 92 3.84 3.48 8.58
CA LEU A 92 2.46 3.87 8.74
C LEU A 92 2.30 5.37 8.49
N GLU A 93 1.30 5.72 7.67
CA GLU A 93 0.95 7.10 7.41
C GLU A 93 0.04 7.66 8.51
N GLU A 94 0.31 8.89 8.93
CA GLU A 94 -0.60 9.65 9.81
C GLU A 94 -1.97 9.79 9.15
N GLY A 95 -3.04 9.66 9.93
CA GLY A 95 -4.41 9.56 9.40
C GLY A 95 -4.78 10.71 8.45
N SER A 96 -4.40 11.95 8.77
CA SER A 96 -4.64 13.11 7.90
C SER A 96 -3.94 12.99 6.54
N ARG A 97 -2.68 12.55 6.53
CA ARG A 97 -1.89 12.35 5.29
C ARG A 97 -2.45 11.18 4.48
N PHE A 98 -2.79 10.07 5.13
CA PHE A 98 -3.43 8.92 4.48
C PHE A 98 -4.69 9.32 3.70
N TYR A 99 -5.61 10.07 4.32
CA TYR A 99 -6.82 10.52 3.63
C TYR A 99 -6.53 11.53 2.50
N HIS A 100 -5.52 12.39 2.66
CA HIS A 100 -5.11 13.31 1.59
C HIS A 100 -4.56 12.55 0.38
N MET A 101 -3.78 11.49 0.59
CA MET A 101 -3.31 10.59 -0.47
C MET A 101 -4.49 9.92 -1.18
N LEU A 102 -5.44 9.35 -0.44
CA LEU A 102 -6.61 8.72 -1.04
C LEU A 102 -7.48 9.70 -1.85
N ALA A 103 -7.62 10.95 -1.39
CA ALA A 103 -8.31 11.99 -2.13
C ALA A 103 -7.65 12.31 -3.49
N ARG A 104 -6.33 12.07 -3.60
CA ARG A 104 -5.54 12.18 -4.83
C ARG A 104 -5.42 10.87 -5.61
N ARG A 105 -6.17 9.82 -5.21
CA ARG A 105 -6.08 8.46 -5.75
C ARG A 105 -4.71 7.81 -5.60
N GLU A 106 -4.01 8.17 -4.52
CA GLU A 106 -2.71 7.61 -4.15
C GLU A 106 -2.93 6.64 -2.98
N PHE A 107 -2.61 5.37 -3.18
CA PHE A 107 -2.66 4.35 -2.13
C PHE A 107 -1.26 4.17 -1.54
N PRO A 108 -1.06 4.38 -0.22
CA PRO A 108 0.27 4.20 0.38
C PRO A 108 0.65 2.72 0.42
N VAL A 109 1.85 2.41 -0.05
CA VAL A 109 2.43 1.06 -0.10
C VAL A 109 3.72 1.06 0.72
N GLY A 110 3.78 0.26 1.78
CA GLY A 110 4.99 0.16 2.59
C GLY A 110 6.18 -0.35 1.77
N ASN A 111 7.34 0.31 1.89
CA ASN A 111 8.56 -0.03 1.17
C ASN A 111 9.36 -1.19 1.83
N PHE A 112 8.64 -2.18 2.35
CA PHE A 112 9.21 -3.31 3.07
C PHE A 112 8.31 -4.54 2.92
N ILE A 113 8.87 -5.71 3.24
CA ILE A 113 8.11 -6.92 3.48
C ILE A 113 8.35 -7.33 4.94
N ARG A 114 7.37 -7.98 5.56
CA ARG A 114 7.48 -8.48 6.95
C ARG A 114 8.61 -9.49 7.08
N ASP A 115 9.16 -9.63 8.29
CA ASP A 115 10.10 -10.71 8.58
C ASP A 115 9.39 -12.07 8.54
N ARG A 116 10.13 -13.12 8.17
CA ARG A 116 9.61 -14.50 8.12
C ARG A 116 9.09 -15.02 9.47
N LYS A 117 9.59 -14.48 10.58
CA LYS A 117 9.10 -14.82 11.94
C LYS A 117 7.69 -14.29 12.23
N ASP A 118 7.23 -13.29 11.47
CA ASP A 118 5.97 -12.55 11.70
C ASP A 118 4.88 -12.92 10.66
N LEU A 119 4.97 -14.12 10.08
CA LEU A 119 4.08 -14.56 8.99
C LEU A 119 2.62 -14.77 9.40
N SER A 120 2.33 -15.05 10.67
CA SER A 120 1.04 -15.56 11.14
C SER A 120 0.03 -14.51 11.64
N TYR A 121 0.25 -13.22 11.38
CA TYR A 121 -0.71 -12.17 11.77
C TYR A 121 -1.99 -12.21 10.93
#